data_AF-A0AAV2I8D0-F1
#
_entry.id   AF-A0AAV2I8D0-F1
#
_cell.length_a   1.000
_cell.length_b   1.000
_cell.length_c   1.000
_cell.angle_alpha   90.00
_cell.angle_beta   90.00
_cell.angle_gamma   90.00
#
_symmetry.space_group_name_H-M   'P 1'
#
loop_
_entity.id
_entity.type
_entity.pdbx_description
1 polymer ?
#
loop_
_entity_poly.entity_id
_entity_poly.type
_entity_poly.pdbx_seq_one_letter_code
_entity_poly.pdbx_strand_id
1 'polypeptide(L)'
;WFFVTVFSKQLYLGHASKIALTADPTSVTVGITKILVMRCSLQNVPARNDTVQQGWAEPFRATVNSISITRDSSTTIASISSQHPAVASADVDTLRVRGDLTPSVDSSYLQLTWTKPGLNQTGMYTCRINATGHSGQDVLYKSHIHIYHKRPDSKDIIQYIHELEDALSQTQRAVKECERSSNAEIRDVRISLNNSQSDLQRQVDISNAQ
;
A
#
# COMPACT_ATOMS: atom_id res chain seq x y z
N TRP A 1 -30.51 61.39 0.34
CA TRP A 1 -29.32 60.55 0.57
C TRP A 1 -29.82 59.19 1.05
N PHE A 2 -29.88 58.19 0.17
CA PHE A 2 -30.24 56.81 0.50
C PHE A 2 -28.99 55.94 0.29
N PHE A 3 -28.50 55.30 1.36
CA PHE A 3 -27.43 54.30 1.26
C PHE A 3 -28.07 52.94 0.93
N VAL A 4 -27.71 52.37 -0.22
CA VAL A 4 -28.03 50.99 -0.57
C VAL A 4 -26.89 50.10 -0.08
N THR A 5 -27.10 49.40 1.03
CA THR A 5 -26.18 48.35 1.50
C THR A 5 -26.39 47.09 0.67
N VAL A 6 -25.44 46.80 -0.22
CA VAL A 6 -25.36 45.51 -0.94
C VAL A 6 -24.74 44.48 0.01
N PHE A 7 -25.57 43.58 0.54
CA PHE A 7 -25.08 42.40 1.26
C PHE A 7 -24.55 41.38 0.26
N SER A 8 -23.22 41.33 0.10
CA SER A 8 -22.53 40.26 -0.61
C SER A 8 -22.69 38.96 0.19
N LYS A 9 -23.47 38.01 -0.33
CA LYS A 9 -23.58 36.66 0.25
C LYS A 9 -22.40 35.82 -0.24
N GLN A 10 -21.35 35.71 0.56
CA GLN A 10 -20.34 34.67 0.37
C GLN A 10 -20.99 33.28 0.59
N LEU A 11 -21.08 32.48 -0.47
CA LEU A 11 -21.50 31.07 -0.39
C LEU A 11 -20.31 30.22 0.09
N TYR A 12 -20.41 29.66 1.30
CA TYR A 12 -19.45 28.68 1.79
C TYR A 12 -19.91 27.26 1.43
N LEU A 13 -19.07 26.54 0.68
CA LEU A 13 -19.28 25.12 0.37
C LEU A 13 -18.91 24.28 1.60
N GLY A 14 -19.90 23.65 2.22
CA GLY A 14 -19.67 22.66 3.28
C GLY A 14 -18.88 21.46 2.75
N HIS A 15 -18.12 20.79 3.61
CA HIS A 15 -17.42 19.54 3.28
C HIS A 15 -18.02 18.42 4.14
N ALA A 16 -18.33 17.28 3.54
CA ALA A 16 -18.84 16.08 4.22
C ALA A 16 -17.80 14.96 4.15
N SER A 17 -17.55 14.23 5.23
CA SER A 17 -16.60 13.12 5.23
C SER A 17 -17.29 11.80 4.85
N LYS A 18 -16.69 11.03 3.95
CA LYS A 18 -17.13 9.71 3.49
C LYS A 18 -16.05 8.68 3.73
N ILE A 19 -16.43 7.53 4.30
CA ILE A 19 -15.53 6.38 4.41
C ILE A 19 -15.40 5.67 3.05
N ALA A 20 -14.15 5.36 2.68
CA ALA A 20 -13.82 4.58 1.50
C ALA A 20 -13.06 3.33 1.91
N LEU A 21 -13.69 2.16 1.71
CA LEU A 21 -13.07 0.85 1.87
C LEU A 21 -12.95 0.21 0.49
N THR A 22 -11.72 -0.03 0.04
CA THR A 22 -11.42 -0.63 -1.26
C THR A 22 -10.54 -1.86 -1.10
N ALA A 23 -10.65 -2.77 -2.06
CA ALA A 23 -9.78 -3.94 -2.15
C ALA A 23 -9.44 -4.25 -3.61
N ASP A 24 -8.21 -4.66 -3.84
CA ASP A 24 -7.70 -5.06 -5.15
C ASP A 24 -6.78 -6.29 -5.00
N PRO A 25 -7.14 -7.45 -5.60
CA PRO A 25 -8.41 -7.73 -6.28
C PRO A 25 -9.59 -7.91 -5.31
N THR A 26 -10.82 -7.84 -5.83
CA THR A 26 -12.04 -8.15 -5.05
C THR A 26 -12.34 -9.65 -4.96
N SER A 27 -11.55 -10.48 -5.64
CA SER A 27 -11.63 -11.93 -5.54
C SER A 27 -10.24 -12.56 -5.47
N VAL A 28 -10.13 -13.64 -4.70
CA VAL A 28 -8.90 -14.40 -4.51
C VAL A 28 -9.05 -15.75 -5.18
N THR A 29 -8.08 -16.05 -6.05
CA THR A 29 -7.89 -17.37 -6.67
C THR A 29 -6.66 -18.00 -6.03
N VAL A 30 -6.86 -19.05 -5.24
CA VAL A 30 -5.80 -19.71 -4.48
C VAL A 30 -4.69 -20.19 -5.40
N GLY A 31 -3.44 -19.84 -5.07
CA GLY A 31 -2.25 -20.23 -5.84
C GLY A 31 -1.97 -19.38 -7.08
N ILE A 32 -2.90 -18.50 -7.50
CA ILE A 32 -2.72 -17.58 -8.64
C ILE A 32 -2.63 -16.13 -8.17
N THR A 33 -3.51 -15.69 -7.26
CA THR A 33 -3.48 -14.32 -6.74
C THR A 33 -2.18 -14.07 -5.97
N LYS A 34 -1.36 -13.14 -6.47
CA LYS A 34 -0.03 -12.84 -5.91
C LYS A 34 -0.11 -11.89 -4.72
N ILE A 35 -0.96 -10.87 -4.80
CA ILE A 35 -1.09 -9.81 -3.79
C ILE A 35 -2.57 -9.47 -3.64
N LEU A 36 -3.01 -9.25 -2.40
CA LEU A 36 -4.29 -8.62 -2.07
C LEU A 36 -4.00 -7.36 -1.27
N VAL A 37 -4.41 -6.20 -1.79
CA VAL A 37 -4.32 -4.91 -1.10
C VAL A 37 -5.71 -4.49 -0.68
N MET A 38 -5.89 -4.18 0.60
CA MET A 38 -7.11 -3.57 1.12
C MET A 38 -6.77 -2.24 1.76
N ARG A 39 -7.58 -1.21 1.51
CA ARG A 39 -7.35 0.12 2.05
C ARG A 39 -8.66 0.67 2.60
N CYS A 40 -8.61 1.08 3.86
CA CYS A 40 -9.65 1.89 4.46
C CYS A 40 -9.15 3.31 4.66
N SER A 41 -9.93 4.29 4.24
CA SER A 41 -9.61 5.71 4.39
C SER A 41 -10.86 6.53 4.65
N LEU A 42 -10.69 7.69 5.28
CA LEU A 42 -11.69 8.74 5.33
C LEU A 42 -11.36 9.74 4.21
N GLN A 43 -12.36 10.21 3.47
CA GLN A 43 -12.20 11.18 2.38
C GLN A 43 -13.18 12.33 2.58
N ASN A 44 -12.75 13.57 2.39
CA ASN A 44 -13.68 14.68 2.27
C ASN A 44 -14.31 14.67 0.88
N VAL A 45 -15.64 14.64 0.85
CA VAL A 45 -16.42 14.88 -0.34
C VAL A 45 -16.94 16.31 -0.23
N PRO A 46 -16.71 17.18 -1.24
CA PRO A 46 -17.34 18.50 -1.25
C PRO A 46 -18.85 18.30 -1.16
N ALA A 47 -19.55 19.13 -0.36
CA ALA A 47 -20.99 19.05 -0.27
C ALA A 47 -21.57 19.18 -1.68
N ARG A 48 -22.32 18.15 -2.09
CA ARG A 48 -23.02 18.15 -3.37
C ARG A 48 -24.04 19.29 -3.31
N ASN A 49 -24.11 20.12 -4.35
CA ASN A 49 -25.08 21.21 -4.51
C ASN A 49 -26.54 20.70 -4.67
N ASP A 50 -26.93 19.57 -4.08
CA ASP A 50 -28.32 19.15 -4.04
C ASP A 50 -29.07 20.08 -3.10
N THR A 51 -29.73 21.05 -3.72
CA THR A 51 -30.75 21.93 -3.16
C THR A 51 -31.67 21.16 -2.22
N VAL A 52 -31.58 21.44 -0.91
CA VAL A 52 -32.65 21.50 0.10
C VAL A 52 -32.05 21.24 1.49
N GLN A 53 -31.56 22.32 2.11
CA GLN A 53 -31.86 22.77 3.48
C GLN A 53 -30.73 23.71 3.96
N GLN A 54 -31.11 24.97 4.13
CA GLN A 54 -30.34 26.01 4.80
C GLN A 54 -30.23 25.68 6.29
N GLY A 55 -29.24 24.86 6.65
CA GLY A 55 -28.70 24.77 7.99
C GLY A 55 -27.21 25.10 7.89
N TRP A 56 -26.71 25.95 8.77
CA TRP A 56 -25.30 26.32 8.88
C TRP A 56 -24.43 25.05 9.05
N ALA A 57 -23.97 24.47 7.94
CA ALA A 57 -23.11 23.30 7.95
C ALA A 57 -21.66 23.77 7.95
N GLU A 58 -21.11 23.97 9.15
CA GLU A 58 -19.67 24.09 9.35
C GLU A 58 -18.94 22.94 8.60
N PRO A 59 -17.78 23.19 7.97
CA PRO A 59 -17.01 22.14 7.33
C PRO A 59 -16.71 21.06 8.36
N PHE A 60 -17.19 19.84 8.14
CA PHE A 60 -17.07 18.76 9.11
C PHE A 60 -15.61 18.29 9.17
N ARG A 61 -14.80 18.93 10.02
CA ARG A 61 -13.42 18.53 10.32
C ARG A 61 -13.47 17.50 11.44
N ALA A 62 -13.44 16.22 11.07
CA ALA A 62 -13.35 15.12 12.04
C ALA A 62 -11.89 14.73 12.26
N THR A 63 -11.42 14.71 13.50
CA THR A 63 -10.08 14.20 13.83
C THR A 63 -10.17 12.70 13.98
N VAL A 64 -9.43 11.93 13.19
CA VAL A 64 -9.45 10.46 13.27
C VAL A 64 -8.65 9.98 14.47
N ASN A 65 -9.31 9.28 15.39
CA ASN A 65 -8.68 8.72 16.59
C ASN A 65 -8.15 7.31 16.36
N SER A 66 -8.88 6.50 15.60
CA SER A 66 -8.50 5.12 15.31
C SER A 66 -9.18 4.56 14.07
N ILE A 67 -8.50 3.66 13.37
CA ILE A 67 -9.05 2.86 12.28
C ILE A 67 -8.83 1.39 12.61
N SER A 68 -9.85 0.55 12.42
CA SER A 68 -9.76 -0.90 12.58
C SER A 68 -10.46 -1.63 11.44
N ILE A 69 -9.91 -2.77 11.04
CA ILE A 69 -10.51 -3.66 10.05
C ILE A 69 -10.74 -5.03 10.69
N THR A 70 -11.98 -5.51 10.62
CA THR A 70 -12.37 -6.84 11.09
C THR A 70 -12.83 -7.73 9.94
N ARG A 71 -12.52 -9.03 10.00
CA ARG A 71 -13.01 -10.07 9.09
C ARG A 71 -14.13 -10.85 9.76
N ASP A 72 -15.19 -11.15 9.01
CA ASP A 72 -16.36 -11.94 9.41
C ASP A 72 -16.96 -11.51 10.76
N SER A 73 -16.99 -10.19 10.98
CA SER A 73 -17.56 -9.49 12.14
C SER A 73 -16.92 -9.74 13.52
N SER A 74 -15.98 -10.67 13.65
CA SER A 74 -15.44 -11.12 14.96
C SER A 74 -13.94 -10.92 15.11
N THR A 75 -13.16 -11.13 14.05
CA THR A 75 -11.70 -11.13 14.14
C THR A 75 -11.14 -9.79 13.70
N THR A 76 -10.51 -9.04 14.61
CA THR A 76 -9.71 -7.86 14.24
C THR A 76 -8.47 -8.32 13.50
N ILE A 77 -8.30 -7.80 12.28
CA ILE A 77 -7.18 -8.12 11.40
C ILE A 77 -6.06 -7.13 11.60
N ALA A 78 -6.39 -5.85 11.63
CA ALA A 78 -5.43 -4.77 11.82
C ALA A 78 -6.10 -3.55 12.44
N SER A 79 -5.30 -2.75 13.14
CA SER A 79 -5.74 -1.49 13.71
C SER A 79 -4.61 -0.47 13.78
N ILE A 80 -4.98 0.81 13.82
CA ILE A 80 -4.12 1.95 14.12
C ILE A 80 -4.90 2.89 15.06
N SER A 81 -4.21 3.53 16.00
CA SER A 81 -4.78 4.56 16.88
C SER A 81 -3.77 5.68 17.11
N SER A 82 -4.20 6.80 17.67
CA SER A 82 -3.28 7.90 17.99
C SER A 82 -2.22 7.52 19.03
N GLN A 83 -2.47 6.48 19.84
CA GLN A 83 -1.52 5.96 20.83
C GLN A 83 -0.69 4.77 20.33
N HIS A 84 -1.17 4.06 19.30
CA HIS A 84 -0.53 2.82 18.84
C HIS A 84 -0.36 2.81 17.32
N PRO A 85 0.85 2.49 16.82
CA PRO A 85 1.10 2.41 15.39
C PRO A 85 0.24 1.32 14.73
N ALA A 86 0.16 1.37 13.40
CA ALA A 86 -0.52 0.36 12.62
C ALA A 86 0.06 -1.04 12.91
N VAL A 87 -0.78 -1.95 13.37
CA VAL A 87 -0.39 -3.30 13.79
C VAL A 87 -1.33 -4.35 13.19
N ALA A 88 -0.76 -5.50 12.83
CA ALA A 88 -1.51 -6.70 12.48
C ALA A 88 -1.89 -7.46 13.76
N SER A 89 -3.16 -7.82 13.90
CA SER A 89 -3.65 -8.67 14.98
C SER A 89 -3.89 -10.11 14.52
N ALA A 90 -4.07 -10.32 13.22
CA ALA A 90 -4.18 -11.63 12.58
C ALA A 90 -3.29 -11.69 11.34
N ASP A 91 -3.06 -12.90 10.82
CA ASP A 91 -2.25 -13.15 9.62
C ASP A 91 -0.81 -12.57 9.69
N VAL A 92 -0.25 -12.44 10.90
CA VAL A 92 1.00 -11.69 11.19
C VAL A 92 2.17 -12.09 10.27
N ASP A 93 2.25 -13.37 9.89
CA ASP A 93 3.33 -13.90 9.06
C ASP A 93 3.24 -13.46 7.58
N THR A 94 2.04 -13.11 7.10
CA THR A 94 1.75 -12.87 5.67
C THR A 94 1.19 -11.48 5.38
N LEU A 95 0.70 -10.79 6.42
CA LEU A 95 0.07 -9.50 6.34
C LEU A 95 1.05 -8.38 6.70
N ARG A 96 1.21 -7.44 5.77
CA ARG A 96 1.85 -6.15 6.04
C ARG A 96 0.79 -5.09 6.26
N VAL A 97 0.93 -4.33 7.34
CA VAL A 97 0.01 -3.24 7.69
C VAL A 97 0.77 -1.92 7.62
N ARG A 98 0.15 -0.92 7.00
CA ARG A 98 0.59 0.48 6.98
C ARG A 98 -0.58 1.36 7.31
N GLY A 99 -0.36 2.46 8.02
CA GLY A 99 -1.44 3.40 8.29
C GLY A 99 -0.87 4.74 8.74
N ASP A 100 -1.73 5.74 8.65
CA ASP A 100 -1.45 7.11 9.06
C ASP A 100 -2.74 7.72 9.59
N LEU A 101 -2.66 8.46 10.69
CA LEU A 101 -3.77 9.20 11.30
C LEU A 101 -3.49 10.71 11.28
N THR A 102 -2.84 11.18 10.23
CA THR A 102 -2.55 12.61 10.05
C THR A 102 -3.86 13.42 10.20
N PRO A 103 -3.83 14.54 10.93
CA PRO A 103 -5.02 15.32 11.31
C PRO A 103 -5.74 16.01 10.13
N SER A 104 -5.29 15.78 8.89
CA SER A 104 -6.08 16.10 7.71
C SER A 104 -6.97 14.90 7.36
N VAL A 105 -8.28 15.16 7.32
CA VAL A 105 -9.30 14.15 7.04
C VAL A 105 -9.04 13.39 5.73
N ASP A 106 -8.34 14.01 4.77
CA ASP A 106 -8.03 13.44 3.45
C ASP A 106 -6.83 12.48 3.43
N SER A 107 -6.13 12.30 4.54
CA SER A 107 -4.91 11.50 4.61
C SER A 107 -4.97 10.35 5.60
N SER A 108 -6.01 10.25 6.43
CA SER A 108 -6.11 9.17 7.42
C SER A 108 -6.47 7.84 6.75
N TYR A 109 -5.63 6.82 6.90
CA TYR A 109 -5.85 5.50 6.30
C TYR A 109 -5.25 4.33 7.09
N LEU A 110 -5.76 3.15 6.80
CA LEU A 110 -5.18 1.86 7.17
C LEU A 110 -5.17 0.96 5.94
N GLN A 111 -3.99 0.49 5.54
CA GLN A 111 -3.74 -0.35 4.39
C GLN A 111 -3.16 -1.70 4.81
N LEU A 112 -3.74 -2.75 4.28
CA LEU A 112 -3.41 -4.14 4.51
C LEU A 112 -2.89 -4.70 3.18
N THR A 113 -1.80 -5.45 3.22
CA THR A 113 -1.21 -6.06 2.04
C THR A 113 -0.82 -7.49 2.37
N TRP A 114 -1.55 -8.44 1.80
CA TRP A 114 -1.22 -9.86 1.89
C TRP A 114 -0.42 -10.28 0.67
N THR A 115 0.66 -11.02 0.89
CA THR A 115 1.37 -11.73 -0.18
C THR A 115 0.88 -13.17 -0.24
N LYS A 116 0.49 -13.64 -1.44
CA LYS A 116 -0.08 -14.97 -1.70
C LYS A 116 -1.33 -15.26 -0.85
N PRO A 117 -2.38 -14.42 -0.94
CA PRO A 117 -3.62 -14.65 -0.19
C PRO A 117 -4.24 -16.02 -0.51
N GLY A 118 -4.82 -16.65 0.51
CA GLY A 118 -5.54 -17.92 0.39
C GLY A 118 -7.01 -17.80 0.77
N LEU A 119 -7.65 -18.94 1.00
CA LEU A 119 -9.07 -19.00 1.40
C LEU A 119 -9.33 -18.25 2.71
N ASN A 120 -8.37 -18.26 3.63
CA ASN A 120 -8.50 -17.61 4.94
C ASN A 120 -8.63 -16.08 4.85
N GLN A 121 -8.23 -15.47 3.72
CA GLN A 121 -8.36 -14.04 3.46
C GLN A 121 -9.65 -13.67 2.71
N THR A 122 -10.49 -14.64 2.38
CA THR A 122 -11.82 -14.38 1.78
C THR A 122 -12.85 -14.11 2.88
N GLY A 123 -14.01 -13.54 2.52
CA GLY A 123 -15.07 -13.23 3.47
C GLY A 123 -15.40 -11.74 3.59
N MET A 124 -16.20 -11.40 4.60
CA MET A 124 -16.75 -10.06 4.76
C MET A 124 -15.84 -9.22 5.65
N TYR A 125 -15.29 -8.14 5.10
CA TYR A 125 -14.48 -7.19 5.84
C TYR A 125 -15.30 -5.97 6.22
N THR A 126 -15.07 -5.48 7.43
CA THR A 126 -15.68 -4.27 7.95
C THR A 126 -14.58 -3.33 8.40
N CYS A 127 -14.54 -2.13 7.82
CA CYS A 127 -13.73 -1.05 8.37
C CYS A 127 -14.56 -0.21 9.32
N ARG A 128 -13.96 0.15 10.46
CA ARG A 128 -14.50 1.09 11.43
C ARG A 128 -13.50 2.22 11.65
N ILE A 129 -13.96 3.46 11.54
CA ILE A 129 -13.17 4.66 11.83
C ILE A 129 -13.86 5.40 12.97
N ASN A 130 -13.17 5.53 14.10
CA ASN A 130 -13.58 6.41 15.19
C ASN A 130 -12.91 7.76 14.99
N ALA A 131 -13.71 8.81 14.99
CA ALA A 131 -13.24 10.18 14.86
C ALA A 131 -13.98 11.09 15.84
N THR A 132 -13.38 12.21 16.21
CA THR A 132 -14.01 13.25 17.01
C THR A 132 -14.34 14.43 16.10
N GLY A 133 -15.63 14.77 16.02
CA GLY A 133 -16.10 15.95 15.27
C GLY A 133 -15.67 17.26 15.92
N HIS A 134 -15.86 18.37 15.22
CA HIS A 134 -15.45 19.70 15.70
C HIS A 134 -16.07 20.10 17.05
N SER A 135 -17.30 19.64 17.33
CA SER A 135 -18.00 19.88 18.60
C SER A 135 -17.51 18.98 19.75
N GLY A 136 -16.49 18.15 19.54
CA GLY A 136 -16.02 17.16 20.52
C GLY A 136 -16.85 15.88 20.57
N GLN A 137 -17.88 15.75 19.73
CA GLN A 137 -18.70 14.53 19.65
C GLN A 137 -17.97 13.38 18.95
N ASP A 138 -18.09 12.17 19.47
CA ASP A 138 -17.56 10.99 18.83
C ASP A 138 -18.44 10.55 17.63
N VAL A 139 -17.77 10.20 16.54
CA VAL A 139 -18.36 9.83 15.26
C VAL A 139 -17.76 8.49 14.83
N LEU A 140 -18.63 7.54 14.49
CA LEU A 140 -18.23 6.21 14.04
C LEU A 140 -18.65 6.00 12.58
N TYR A 141 -17.66 5.87 11.70
CA TYR A 141 -17.90 5.47 10.31
C TYR A 141 -17.74 3.97 10.16
N LYS A 142 -18.60 3.36 9.34
CA LYS A 142 -18.56 1.93 9.01
C LYS A 142 -18.70 1.72 7.51
N SER A 143 -17.91 0.81 6.95
CA SER A 143 -18.01 0.38 5.56
C SER A 143 -17.66 -1.10 5.47
N HIS A 144 -18.23 -1.77 4.47
CA HIS A 144 -18.11 -3.21 4.29
C HIS A 144 -17.68 -3.54 2.86
N ILE A 145 -16.85 -4.57 2.71
CA ILE A 145 -16.48 -5.13 1.42
C ILE A 145 -16.40 -6.64 1.54
N HIS A 146 -16.86 -7.35 0.52
CA HIS A 146 -16.78 -8.80 0.46
C HIS A 146 -15.65 -9.22 -0.49
N ILE A 147 -14.73 -10.05 0.02
CA ILE A 147 -13.66 -10.64 -0.78
C ILE A 147 -14.09 -12.05 -1.19
N TYR A 148 -14.32 -12.24 -2.48
CA TYR A 148 -14.86 -13.49 -3.00
C TYR A 148 -13.74 -14.52 -3.18
N HIS A 149 -14.06 -15.79 -2.98
CA HIS A 149 -13.25 -16.88 -3.49
C HIS A 149 -13.63 -17.15 -4.94
N LYS A 150 -12.66 -17.09 -5.86
CA LYS A 150 -12.82 -17.52 -7.25
C LYS A 150 -12.08 -18.83 -7.44
N ARG A 151 -12.78 -19.85 -7.96
CA ARG A 151 -12.11 -21.08 -8.43
C ARG A 151 -11.41 -20.77 -9.75
N PRO A 152 -10.14 -21.18 -9.93
CA PRO A 152 -9.44 -20.97 -11.18
C PRO A 152 -10.13 -21.75 -12.30
N ASP A 153 -10.28 -21.12 -13.47
CA ASP A 153 -10.64 -21.83 -14.70
C ASP A 153 -9.39 -22.22 -15.50
N SER A 154 -9.56 -23.03 -16.55
CA SER A 154 -8.44 -23.49 -17.38
C SER A 154 -7.65 -22.33 -18.01
N LYS A 155 -8.33 -21.23 -18.34
CA LYS A 155 -7.70 -20.07 -18.96
C LYS A 155 -6.84 -19.32 -17.95
N ASP A 156 -7.34 -19.14 -16.71
CA ASP A 156 -6.57 -18.55 -15.61
C ASP A 156 -5.29 -19.35 -15.35
N ILE A 157 -5.37 -20.68 -15.37
CA ILE A 157 -4.23 -21.57 -15.13
C ILE A 157 -3.21 -21.47 -16.28
N ILE A 158 -3.66 -21.52 -17.54
CA ILE A 158 -2.77 -21.40 -18.71
C ILE A 158 -2.06 -20.04 -18.70
N GLN A 159 -2.80 -18.97 -18.42
CA GLN A 159 -2.22 -17.63 -18.31
C GLN A 159 -1.16 -17.57 -17.22
N TYR A 160 -1.45 -18.15 -16.05
CA TYR A 160 -0.49 -18.21 -14.95
C TYR A 160 0.76 -19.02 -15.30
N ILE A 161 0.62 -20.12 -16.03
CA ILE A 161 1.77 -20.92 -16.51
C ILE A 161 2.65 -20.08 -17.44
N HIS A 162 2.06 -19.37 -18.40
CA HIS A 162 2.84 -18.51 -19.30
C HIS A 162 3.57 -17.39 -18.55
N GLU A 163 2.93 -16.76 -17.55
CA GLU A 163 3.61 -15.78 -16.70
C GLU A 163 4.80 -16.38 -15.93
N LEU A 164 4.67 -17.62 -15.47
CA LEU A 164 5.76 -18.32 -14.79
C LEU A 164 6.89 -18.67 -15.76
N GLU A 165 6.58 -19.13 -16.97
CA GLU A 165 7.56 -19.41 -18.02
C GLU A 165 8.35 -18.15 -18.41
N ASP A 166 7.65 -17.02 -18.56
CA ASP A 166 8.26 -15.72 -18.84
C ASP A 166 9.18 -15.25 -17.71
N ALA A 167 8.71 -15.33 -16.46
CA ALA A 167 9.52 -14.95 -15.29
C ALA A 167 10.77 -15.83 -15.15
N LEU A 168 10.65 -17.12 -15.45
CA LEU A 168 11.77 -18.06 -15.43
C LEU A 168 12.78 -17.74 -16.54
N SER A 169 12.30 -17.47 -17.76
CA SER A 169 13.14 -17.05 -18.90
C SER A 169 13.88 -15.74 -18.60
N GLN A 170 13.22 -14.76 -17.99
CA GLN A 170 13.84 -13.50 -17.58
C GLN A 170 14.92 -13.71 -16.52
N THR A 171 14.62 -14.51 -15.48
CA THR A 171 15.56 -14.81 -14.41
C THR A 171 16.80 -15.53 -14.96
N GLN A 172 16.62 -16.51 -15.85
CA GLN A 172 17.74 -17.20 -16.51
C GLN A 172 18.61 -16.24 -17.34
N ARG A 173 18.02 -15.27 -18.03
CA ARG A 173 18.78 -14.26 -18.77
C ARG A 173 19.57 -13.35 -17.83
N ALA A 174 18.95 -12.89 -16.74
CA ALA A 174 19.62 -12.06 -15.74
C ALA A 174 20.80 -12.79 -15.09
N VAL A 175 20.64 -14.09 -14.77
CA VAL A 175 21.73 -14.92 -14.23
C VAL A 175 22.87 -15.05 -15.25
N LYS A 176 22.58 -15.40 -16.50
CA LYS A 176 23.61 -15.50 -17.55
C LYS A 176 24.36 -14.20 -17.78
N GLU A 177 23.65 -13.07 -17.72
CA GLU A 177 24.27 -11.75 -17.88
C GLU A 177 25.16 -11.40 -16.68
N CYS A 178 24.68 -11.66 -15.47
CA CYS A 178 25.46 -11.49 -14.25
C CYS A 178 26.72 -12.36 -14.24
N GLU A 179 26.62 -13.63 -14.65
CA GLU A 179 27.76 -14.54 -14.80
C GLU A 179 28.78 -14.04 -15.82
N ARG A 180 28.32 -13.51 -16.96
CA ARG A 180 29.22 -12.93 -17.97
C ARG A 180 29.96 -11.70 -17.44
N SER A 181 29.26 -10.81 -16.76
CA SER A 181 29.85 -9.62 -16.15
C SER A 181 30.90 -10.00 -15.10
N SER A 182 30.55 -10.91 -14.18
CA SER A 182 31.47 -11.38 -13.13
C SER A 182 32.70 -12.08 -13.72
N ASN A 183 32.54 -12.92 -14.74
CA ASN A 183 33.66 -13.57 -15.41
C ASN A 183 34.57 -12.59 -16.16
N ALA A 184 34.01 -11.52 -16.73
CA ALA A 184 34.80 -10.45 -17.36
C ALA A 184 35.66 -9.72 -16.33
N GLU A 185 35.10 -9.38 -15.16
CA GLU A 185 35.84 -8.75 -14.05
C GLU A 185 36.96 -9.66 -13.52
N ILE A 186 36.67 -10.96 -13.30
CA ILE A 186 37.68 -11.94 -12.86
C ILE A 186 38.84 -12.00 -13.85
N ARG A 187 38.53 -11.95 -15.16
CA ARG A 187 39.56 -11.96 -16.21
C ARG A 187 40.41 -10.70 -16.14
N ASP A 188 39.82 -9.54 -15.94
CA ASP A 188 40.53 -8.26 -15.86
C ASP A 188 41.46 -8.20 -14.64
N VAL A 189 40.95 -8.63 -13.47
CA VAL A 189 41.76 -8.76 -12.24
C VAL A 189 42.92 -9.73 -12.45
N ARG A 190 42.70 -10.85 -13.12
CA ARG A 190 43.76 -11.84 -13.41
C ARG A 190 44.85 -11.26 -14.32
N ILE A 191 44.48 -10.48 -15.33
CA ILE A 191 45.44 -9.81 -16.22
C ILE A 191 46.27 -8.80 -15.42
N SER A 192 45.61 -7.99 -14.59
CA SER A 192 46.28 -6.99 -13.74
C SER A 192 47.27 -7.62 -12.75
N LEU A 193 46.91 -8.77 -12.16
CA LEU A 193 47.78 -9.52 -11.26
C LEU A 193 49.02 -10.06 -11.97
N ASN A 194 48.85 -10.65 -13.16
CA ASN A 194 49.97 -11.18 -13.95
C ASN A 194 50.96 -10.07 -14.35
N ASN A 195 50.45 -8.91 -14.76
CA ASN A 195 51.31 -7.77 -15.10
C ASN A 195 52.12 -7.31 -13.88
N SER A 196 51.47 -7.15 -12.73
CA SER A 196 52.13 -6.78 -11.47
C SER A 196 53.20 -7.79 -11.04
N GLN A 197 52.92 -9.10 -11.20
CA GLN A 197 53.89 -10.15 -10.90
C GLN A 197 55.11 -10.09 -11.83
N SER A 198 54.90 -9.79 -13.12
CA SER A 198 56.01 -9.64 -14.07
C SER A 198 56.90 -8.43 -13.76
N ASP A 199 56.31 -7.33 -13.29
CA ASP A 199 57.05 -6.14 -12.90
C ASP A 199 57.89 -6.39 -11.63
N LEU A 200 57.32 -7.11 -10.65
CA LEU A 200 58.05 -7.53 -9.45
C LEU A 200 59.24 -8.44 -9.79
N GLN A 201 59.06 -9.40 -10.71
CA GLN A 201 60.15 -10.28 -11.13
C GLN A 201 61.29 -9.48 -11.79
N ARG A 202 60.97 -8.52 -12.64
CA ARG A 202 61.98 -7.64 -13.25
C ARG A 202 62.78 -6.85 -12.21
N GLN A 203 62.13 -6.35 -11.16
CA GLN A 203 62.83 -5.64 -10.07
C GLN A 203 63.78 -6.57 -9.31
N VAL A 204 63.38 -7.81 -9.06
CA VAL A 204 64.24 -8.83 -8.43
C VAL A 204 65.45 -9.16 -9.30
N ASP A 205 65.25 -9.35 -10.61
CA ASP A 205 66.33 -9.68 -11.54
C ASP A 205 67.36 -8.52 -11.64
N ILE A 206 66.90 -7.26 -11.63
CA ILE A 206 67.77 -6.08 -11.60
C ILE A 206 68.58 -6.03 -10.29
N SER A 207 67.95 -6.30 -9.15
CA SER A 207 68.62 -6.28 -7.85
C SER A 207 69.68 -7.37 -7.70
N ASN A 208 69.51 -8.53 -8.33
CA ASN A 208 70.45 -9.65 -8.26
C ASN A 208 71.68 -9.47 -9.18
N ALA A 209 71.62 -8.53 -10.13
CA ALA A 209 72.72 -8.23 -11.06
C ALA A 209 73.70 -7.18 -10.53
N GLN A 210 73.40 -6.56 -9.39
CA GLN A 210 74.26 -5.61 -8.67
C GLN A 210 75.05 -6.30 -7.56
#